data_AF-A0A7V9GH94-F1
#
_entry.id   AF-A0A7V9GH94-F1
#
_cell.length_a   1.000
_cell.length_b   1.000
_cell.length_c   1.000
_cell.angle_alpha   90.00
_cell.angle_beta   90.00
_cell.angle_gamma   90.00
#
_symmetry.space_group_name_H-M   'P 1'
#
loop_
_entity.id
_entity.type
_entity.pdbx_description
1 polymer ?
#
loop_
_entity_poly.entity_id
_entity_poly.type
_entity_poly.pdbx_seq_one_letter_code
_entity_poly.pdbx_strand_id
1 'polypeptide(L)'
;MAPFGAALTVAVAASVAILVSRWLHLALDPVQLIAPERAPFLGGGESEVHAWSRFHVRYYAMALLFLAFDMEMVFMYPWAVVFVEEGVIALVEMLMFILILLLGILYAWRERALEWA
;
A
#
# COMPACT_ATOMS: atom_id res chain seq x y z
N MET A 1 -8.07 -7.57 -25.86
CA MET A 1 -6.89 -8.35 -25.41
C MET A 1 -5.55 -7.71 -25.79
N ALA A 2 -5.42 -7.05 -26.95
CA ALA A 2 -4.20 -6.33 -27.35
C ALA A 2 -3.64 -5.26 -26.37
N PRO A 3 -4.45 -4.42 -25.68
CA PRO A 3 -3.90 -3.35 -24.84
C PRO A 3 -3.24 -3.86 -23.55
N PHE A 4 -3.75 -4.96 -22.97
CA PHE A 4 -3.16 -5.58 -21.78
C PHE A 4 -1.77 -6.17 -22.08
N GLY A 5 -1.64 -6.82 -23.25
CA GLY A 5 -0.35 -7.33 -23.72
C GLY A 5 0.68 -6.21 -23.88
N ALA A 6 0.29 -5.08 -24.46
CA ALA A 6 1.17 -3.92 -24.61
C ALA A 6 1.56 -3.29 -23.26
N ALA A 7 0.64 -3.18 -22.30
CA ALA A 7 0.97 -2.67 -20.97
C ALA A 7 1.95 -3.60 -20.23
N LEU A 8 1.73 -4.92 -20.33
CA LEU A 8 2.60 -5.92 -19.71
C LEU A 8 4.01 -5.90 -20.32
N THR A 9 4.13 -5.82 -21.65
CA THR A 9 5.44 -5.77 -22.30
C THR A 9 6.21 -4.50 -21.92
N VAL A 10 5.54 -3.35 -21.81
CA VAL A 10 6.16 -2.10 -21.34
C VAL A 10 6.62 -2.23 -19.89
N ALA A 11 5.79 -2.77 -18.99
CA ALA A 11 6.15 -2.95 -17.59
C ALA A 11 7.36 -3.89 -17.41
N VAL A 12 7.39 -4.98 -18.16
CA VAL A 12 8.51 -5.93 -18.16
C VAL A 12 9.75 -5.27 -18.75
N ALA A 13 9.65 -4.58 -19.89
CA ALA A 13 10.77 -3.89 -20.51
C ALA A 13 11.36 -2.81 -19.58
N ALA A 14 10.52 -2.04 -18.89
CA ALA A 14 10.95 -1.04 -17.91
C ALA A 14 11.68 -1.69 -16.72
N SER A 15 11.13 -2.79 -16.19
CA SER A 15 11.75 -3.54 -15.09
C SER A 15 13.12 -4.11 -15.50
N VAL A 16 13.21 -4.69 -16.69
CA VAL A 16 14.46 -5.20 -17.26
C VAL A 16 15.45 -4.06 -17.47
N ALA A 17 15.02 -2.91 -18.00
CA ALA A 17 15.88 -1.76 -18.20
C ALA A 17 16.46 -1.24 -16.87
N ILE A 18 15.65 -1.18 -15.80
CA ILE A 18 16.12 -0.80 -14.46
C ILE A 18 17.18 -1.80 -13.95
N LEU A 19 16.92 -3.10 -14.11
CA LEU A 19 17.86 -4.14 -13.68
C LEU A 19 19.16 -4.13 -14.48
N VAL A 20 19.09 -3.97 -15.79
CA VAL A 20 20.26 -3.85 -16.68
C VAL A 20 21.05 -2.59 -16.38
N SER A 21 20.38 -1.46 -16.17
CA SER A 21 21.02 -0.21 -15.78
C SER A 21 21.75 -0.35 -14.43
N ARG A 22 21.11 -0.96 -13.43
CA ARG A 22 21.74 -1.26 -12.13
C ARG A 22 22.91 -2.21 -12.28
N TRP A 23 22.79 -3.27 -13.07
CA TRP A 23 23.86 -4.24 -13.31
C TRP A 23 25.05 -3.56 -14.01
N LEU A 24 24.79 -2.75 -15.04
CA LEU A 24 25.82 -2.01 -15.76
C LEU A 24 26.55 -1.01 -14.85
N HIS A 25 25.80 -0.27 -14.02
CA HIS A 25 26.40 0.64 -13.03
C HIS A 25 27.37 -0.11 -12.12
N LEU A 26 26.95 -1.25 -11.56
CA LEU A 26 27.77 -2.05 -10.65
C LEU A 26 28.96 -2.74 -11.35
N ALA A 27 28.85 -3.02 -12.66
CA ALA A 27 29.92 -3.61 -13.45
C ALA A 27 31.00 -2.56 -13.83
N LEU A 28 30.60 -1.32 -14.08
CA LEU A 28 31.52 -0.22 -14.42
C LEU A 28 32.18 0.40 -13.20
N ASP A 29 31.42 0.60 -12.12
CA ASP A 29 31.88 1.19 -10.87
C ASP A 29 31.44 0.31 -9.69
N PRO A 30 32.24 -0.72 -9.35
CA PRO A 30 31.90 -1.61 -8.26
C PRO A 30 31.94 -0.83 -6.95
N VAL A 31 30.84 -0.85 -6.21
CA VAL A 31 30.74 -0.17 -4.92
C VAL A 31 31.76 -0.75 -3.94
N GLN A 32 32.80 0.02 -3.61
CA GLN A 32 33.80 -0.35 -2.63
C GLN A 32 33.49 0.30 -1.28
N LEU A 33 32.71 -0.40 -0.44
CA LEU A 33 32.38 0.09 0.90
C LEU A 33 33.51 -0.19 1.90
N ILE A 34 33.93 0.86 2.61
CA ILE A 34 34.83 0.78 3.76
C ILE A 34 34.03 0.28 4.99
N ALA A 35 34.67 -0.31 6.00
CA ALA A 35 34.02 -0.85 7.19
C ALA A 35 32.89 0.02 7.82
N PRO A 36 33.05 1.35 8.01
CA PRO A 36 31.99 2.17 8.60
C PRO A 36 30.80 2.42 7.64
N GLU A 37 31.00 2.33 6.32
CA GLU A 37 29.94 2.52 5.32
C GLU A 37 29.05 1.28 5.17
N ARG A 38 29.48 0.14 5.72
CA ARG A 38 28.71 -1.11 5.75
C ARG A 38 27.72 -1.16 6.92
N ALA A 39 27.87 -0.27 7.90
CA ALA A 39 26.98 -0.18 9.05
C ALA A 39 25.78 0.74 8.75
N PRO A 40 24.62 0.53 9.40
CA PRO A 40 23.50 1.46 9.35
C PRO A 40 23.93 2.87 9.75
N PHE A 41 23.41 3.88 9.06
CA PHE A 41 23.72 5.27 9.36
C PHE A 41 23.04 5.71 10.66
N LEU A 42 23.82 5.77 11.76
CA LEU A 42 23.39 6.21 13.09
C LEU A 42 24.22 7.42 13.59
N GLY A 43 24.77 8.23 12.67
CA GLY A 43 25.64 9.36 13.03
C GLY A 43 26.98 8.97 13.66
N GLY A 44 27.42 7.71 13.46
CA GLY A 44 28.65 7.16 14.06
C GLY A 44 28.40 6.27 15.29
N GLY A 45 27.16 6.14 15.75
CA GLY A 45 26.77 5.20 16.80
C GLY A 45 26.57 3.77 16.30
N GLU A 46 26.60 2.81 17.23
CA GLU A 46 26.21 1.42 16.95
C GLU A 46 24.69 1.22 17.17
N SER A 47 24.11 0.18 16.58
CA SER A 47 22.69 -0.11 16.73
C SER A 47 22.36 -0.55 18.16
N GLU A 48 21.70 0.32 18.91
CA GLU A 48 21.28 0.03 20.29
C GLU A 48 20.03 -0.87 20.38
N VAL A 49 19.24 -0.94 19.30
CA VAL A 49 17.97 -1.65 19.26
C VAL A 49 18.07 -2.89 18.39
N HIS A 50 17.45 -3.99 18.83
CA HIS A 50 17.35 -5.22 18.05
C HIS A 50 16.48 -5.02 16.79
N ALA A 51 16.86 -5.61 15.66
CA ALA A 51 16.17 -5.44 14.37
C ALA A 51 14.68 -5.85 14.38
N TRP A 52 14.27 -6.71 15.30
CA TRP A 52 12.88 -7.19 15.46
C TRP A 52 12.17 -6.56 16.66
N SER A 53 12.62 -5.38 17.09
CA SER A 53 11.95 -4.66 18.18
C SER A 53 10.50 -4.34 17.81
N ARG A 54 9.63 -4.32 18.82
CA ARG A 54 8.21 -4.05 18.62
C ARG A 54 8.01 -2.56 18.36
N PHE A 55 7.37 -2.26 17.24
CA PHE A 55 6.89 -0.92 16.95
C PHE A 55 5.53 -0.67 17.63
N HIS A 56 5.17 0.60 17.80
CA HIS A 56 3.89 0.98 18.37
C HIS A 56 2.70 0.39 17.58
N VAL A 57 1.65 -0.06 18.29
CA VAL A 57 0.46 -0.69 17.69
C VAL A 57 -0.33 0.22 16.74
N ARG A 58 -0.07 1.53 16.75
CA ARG A 58 -0.80 2.54 15.95
C ARG A 58 -0.83 2.22 14.45
N TYR A 59 0.29 1.73 13.91
CA TYR A 59 0.38 1.35 12.50
C TYR A 59 -0.57 0.20 12.13
N TYR A 60 -0.77 -0.73 13.07
CA TYR A 60 -1.64 -1.89 12.86
C TYR A 60 -3.12 -1.49 12.76
N ALA A 61 -3.59 -0.62 13.64
CA ALA A 61 -4.97 -0.12 13.60
C ALA A 61 -5.27 0.63 12.29
N MET A 62 -4.33 1.49 11.85
CA MET A 62 -4.44 2.19 10.56
C MET A 62 -4.46 1.22 9.37
N ALA A 63 -3.60 0.20 9.36
CA ALA A 63 -3.54 -0.78 8.28
C ALA A 63 -4.82 -1.62 8.20
N LEU A 64 -5.37 -2.05 9.34
CA LEU A 64 -6.65 -2.77 9.38
C LEU A 64 -7.81 -1.91 8.89
N LEU A 65 -7.87 -0.64 9.30
CA LEU A 65 -8.91 0.28 8.84
C LEU A 65 -8.79 0.54 7.33
N PHE A 66 -7.57 0.76 6.83
CA PHE A 66 -7.30 0.89 5.41
C PHE A 66 -7.74 -0.35 4.64
N LEU A 67 -7.41 -1.55 5.11
CA LEU A 67 -7.81 -2.80 4.47
C LEU A 67 -9.34 -2.96 4.43
N ALA A 68 -10.03 -2.64 5.53
CA ALA A 68 -11.49 -2.70 5.59
C ALA A 68 -12.14 -1.73 4.59
N PHE A 69 -11.59 -0.52 4.46
CA PHE A 69 -12.05 0.48 3.51
C PHE A 69 -11.69 0.12 2.06
N ASP A 70 -10.49 -0.39 1.79
CA ASP A 70 -10.07 -0.79 0.44
C ASP A 70 -10.96 -1.92 -0.12
N MET A 71 -11.39 -2.84 0.75
CA MET A 71 -12.37 -3.86 0.39
C MET A 71 -13.72 -3.28 -0.05
N GLU A 72 -14.09 -2.08 0.40
CA GLU A 72 -15.33 -1.42 -0.02
C GLU A 72 -15.30 -1.08 -1.52
N MET A 73 -14.16 -0.63 -2.04
CA MET A 73 -13.98 -0.25 -3.44
C MET A 73 -14.17 -1.48 -4.33
N VAL A 74 -13.69 -2.64 -3.87
CA VAL A 74 -13.89 -3.94 -4.56
C VAL A 74 -15.37 -4.26 -4.72
N PHE A 75 -16.22 -3.92 -3.73
CA PHE A 75 -17.68 -4.12 -3.82
C PHE A 75 -18.39 -3.04 -4.63
N MET A 76 -17.86 -1.81 -4.64
CA MET A 76 -18.44 -0.72 -5.43
C MET A 76 -18.27 -0.90 -6.94
N TYR A 77 -17.20 -1.54 -7.41
CA TYR A 77 -16.99 -1.73 -8.85
C TYR A 77 -18.08 -2.60 -9.52
N PRO A 78 -18.41 -3.81 -9.03
CA PRO A 78 -19.51 -4.60 -9.61
C PRO A 78 -20.87 -3.90 -9.48
N TRP A 79 -21.13 -3.25 -8.34
CA TRP A 79 -22.36 -2.49 -8.16
C TRP A 79 -22.52 -1.38 -9.20
N ALA A 80 -21.46 -0.61 -9.48
CA ALA A 80 -21.50 0.48 -10.46
C ALA A 80 -21.86 -0.02 -11.87
N VAL A 81 -21.51 -1.27 -12.20
CA VAL A 81 -21.88 -1.91 -13.47
C VAL A 81 -23.36 -2.29 -13.48
N VAL A 82 -23.86 -2.89 -12.40
CA VAL A 82 -25.25 -3.39 -12.29
C VAL A 82 -26.28 -2.28 -12.05
N PHE A 83 -25.84 -1.12 -11.54
CA PHE A 83 -26.71 0.04 -11.26
C PHE A 83 -27.54 0.47 -12.47
N VAL A 84 -27.03 0.29 -13.69
CA VAL A 84 -27.75 0.64 -14.93
C VAL A 84 -29.01 -0.23 -15.14
N GLU A 85 -28.98 -1.48 -14.69
CA GLU A 85 -30.08 -2.44 -14.86
C GLU A 85 -31.08 -2.37 -13.69
N GLU A 86 -30.58 -2.25 -12.46
CA GLU A 86 -31.39 -2.30 -11.22
C GLU A 86 -31.87 -0.93 -10.73
N GLY A 87 -31.24 0.17 -11.17
CA GLY A 87 -31.64 1.54 -10.87
C GLY A 87 -31.69 1.87 -9.38
N VAL A 88 -32.86 2.29 -8.89
CA VAL A 88 -33.03 2.85 -7.52
C VAL A 88 -32.83 1.81 -6.43
N ILE A 89 -33.15 0.53 -6.67
CA ILE A 89 -32.98 -0.53 -5.67
C ILE A 89 -31.49 -0.70 -5.35
N ALA A 90 -30.67 -0.86 -6.39
CA ALA A 90 -29.22 -0.91 -6.25
C ALA A 90 -28.66 0.35 -5.57
N LEU A 91 -29.22 1.54 -5.83
CA LEU A 91 -28.78 2.76 -5.13
C LEU A 91 -28.97 2.67 -3.61
N VAL A 92 -30.15 2.20 -3.17
CA VAL A 92 -30.48 2.10 -1.74
C VAL A 92 -29.60 1.05 -1.07
N GLU A 93 -29.37 -0.09 -1.71
CA GLU A 93 -28.47 -1.13 -1.20
C GLU A 93 -27.04 -0.63 -1.01
N MET A 94 -26.52 0.11 -2.00
CA MET A 94 -25.17 0.70 -1.90
C MET A 94 -25.10 1.80 -0.84
N LEU A 95 -26.11 2.65 -0.74
CA LEU A 95 -26.15 3.69 0.29
C LEU A 95 -26.18 3.07 1.70
N MET A 96 -26.94 1.99 1.88
CA MET A 96 -26.94 1.20 3.11
C MET A 96 -25.56 0.59 3.39
N PHE A 97 -24.90 0.01 2.38
CA PHE A 97 -23.55 -0.54 2.51
C PHE A 97 -22.53 0.50 2.95
N ILE A 98 -22.48 1.66 2.27
CA ILE A 98 -21.60 2.77 2.63
C ILE A 98 -21.88 3.26 4.04
N LEU A 99 -23.16 3.39 4.42
CA LEU A 99 -23.53 3.84 5.77
C LEU A 99 -22.99 2.91 6.86
N ILE A 100 -23.07 1.59 6.66
CA ILE A 100 -22.55 0.60 7.62
C ILE A 100 -21.03 0.76 7.80
N LEU A 101 -20.28 0.97 6.72
CA LEU A 101 -18.82 1.17 6.79
C LEU A 101 -18.45 2.51 7.43
N LEU A 102 -19.21 3.55 7.12
CA LEU A 102 -19.03 4.89 7.69
C LEU A 102 -19.27 4.88 9.21
N LEU A 103 -20.19 4.05 9.71
CA LEU A 103 -20.35 3.80 11.15
C LEU A 103 -19.10 3.14 11.76
N GLY A 104 -18.43 2.24 11.03
CA GLY A 104 -17.16 1.65 11.46
C GLY A 104 -16.04 2.69 11.60
N ILE A 105 -15.93 3.62 10.64
CA ILE A 105 -14.97 4.74 10.71
C ILE A 105 -15.32 5.66 11.87
N LEU A 106 -16.60 6.00 12.05
CA LEU A 106 -17.06 6.86 13.15
C LEU A 106 -16.74 6.23 14.52
N TYR A 107 -16.89 4.91 14.65
CA TYR A 107 -16.49 4.17 15.85
C TYR A 107 -14.98 4.25 16.06
N ALA A 108 -14.17 4.01 15.03
CA ALA A 108 -12.71 4.09 15.11
C ALA A 108 -12.22 5.50 15.50
N TRP A 109 -12.89 6.55 15.00
CA TRP A 109 -12.63 7.94 15.42
C TRP A 109 -12.94 8.12 16.91
N ARG A 110 -14.10 7.65 17.38
CA ARG A 110 -14.49 7.74 18.79
C ARG A 110 -13.48 7.09 19.72
N GLU A 111 -12.93 5.95 19.32
CA GLU A 111 -11.89 5.21 20.07
C GLU A 111 -10.49 5.83 19.94
N ARG A 112 -10.34 6.97 19.25
CA ARG A 112 -9.06 7.64 19.02
C ARG A 112 -8.02 6.76 18.33
N ALA A 113 -8.46 5.71 17.62
CA ALA A 113 -7.56 4.83 16.87
C ALA A 113 -6.80 5.58 15.76
N LEU A 114 -7.31 6.75 15.37
CA LEU A 114 -6.76 7.63 14.35
C LEU A 114 -5.76 8.68 14.90
N GLU A 115 -5.59 8.79 16.22
CA GLU A 115 -4.74 9.84 16.81
C GLU A 115 -3.24 9.50 16.72
N TRP A 116 -2.46 10.47 16.24
CA TRP A 116 -1.00 10.36 16.06
C TRP A 116 -0.17 11.05 17.17
N ALA A 117 -0.82 11.59 18.21
CA ALA A 117 -0.14 12.37 19.27
C ALA A 117 0.73 11.52 20.20
#